data_AF-A0A9P7SUG1-F1
#
_entry.id   AF-A0A9P7SUG1-F1
#
_cell.length_a   1.000
_cell.length_b   1.000
_cell.length_c   1.000
_cell.angle_alpha   90.00
_cell.angle_beta   90.00
_cell.angle_gamma   90.00
#
_symmetry.space_group_name_H-M   'P 1'
#
loop_
_entity.id
_entity.type
_entity.pdbx_description
1 polymer ?
#
loop_
_entity_poly.entity_id
_entity_poly.type
_entity_poly.pdbx_seq_one_letter_code
_entity_poly.pdbx_strand_id
1 'polypeptide(L)'
;VVPYLYLMSESVMLGFTDSRIALGYMGGFVARASTVAISLFVPLYVNTFFISNGFCQGSPNDPSPELKKECRAAYVLSSMLTGVAQLTGLLCAPAFGHLSGHWRLGRVNYPVVAATVFGVVGYVMFPQLASPEARDVDGRGGSPAVLLVVTLMGISQIGVIVCSLGSLGHGVIAVALPRAVRHEPSTTADEEESSTESSTESQPLLPGMSTDGEASAAATSGSGSGSGSASASRVRLKGSIAGVYSLCGGAAILLLTKLGGVLFDSVSRGAPFYMMAVFNGVLLVASLCMDASQAFARM
;
A
#
# COMPACT_ATOMS: atom_id res chain seq x y z
N VAL A 1 -22.69 -8.04 -23.97
CA VAL A 1 -21.56 -7.19 -23.49
C VAL A 1 -21.89 -6.84 -22.06
N VAL A 2 -21.17 -7.37 -21.06
CA VAL A 2 -21.45 -6.99 -19.67
C VAL A 2 -20.95 -5.56 -19.48
N PRO A 3 -21.77 -4.59 -19.06
CA PRO A 3 -21.31 -3.21 -18.90
C PRO A 3 -20.23 -3.16 -17.82
N TYR A 4 -19.02 -2.71 -18.19
CA TYR A 4 -17.87 -2.61 -17.29
C TYR A 4 -18.18 -1.82 -16.01
N LEU A 5 -19.07 -0.82 -16.10
CA LEU A 5 -19.54 -0.03 -14.96
C LEU A 5 -20.30 -0.87 -13.92
N TYR A 6 -21.10 -1.84 -14.37
CA TYR A 6 -21.78 -2.76 -13.46
C TYR A 6 -20.78 -3.63 -12.69
N LEU A 7 -19.74 -4.12 -13.38
CA LEU A 7 -18.69 -4.93 -12.77
C LEU A 7 -17.85 -4.13 -11.75
N MET A 8 -17.57 -2.86 -12.05
CA MET A 8 -16.93 -1.93 -11.12
C MET A 8 -17.80 -1.69 -9.90
N SER A 9 -19.09 -1.39 -10.10
CA SER A 9 -20.04 -1.18 -9.00
C SER A 9 -20.16 -2.41 -8.11
N GLU A 10 -20.22 -3.61 -8.70
CA GLU A 10 -20.22 -4.84 -7.91
C GLU A 10 -18.92 -5.04 -7.15
N SER A 11 -17.76 -4.72 -7.74
CA SER A 11 -16.47 -4.86 -7.04
C SER A 11 -16.33 -3.87 -5.88
N VAL A 12 -16.86 -2.65 -6.04
CA VAL A 12 -16.95 -1.66 -4.96
C VAL A 12 -17.90 -2.14 -3.87
N MET A 13 -19.09 -2.62 -4.23
CA MET A 13 -20.06 -3.18 -3.29
C MET A 13 -19.51 -4.42 -2.55
N LEU A 14 -18.74 -5.26 -3.25
CA LEU A 14 -18.06 -6.40 -2.65
C LEU A 14 -17.00 -5.96 -1.65
N GLY A 15 -16.30 -4.85 -1.91
CA GLY A 15 -15.41 -4.22 -0.94
C GLY A 15 -16.13 -3.71 0.32
N PHE A 16 -17.42 -3.41 0.25
CA PHE A 16 -18.23 -3.10 1.44
C PHE A 16 -18.78 -4.35 2.15
N THR A 17 -18.83 -5.50 1.45
CA THR A 17 -19.43 -6.74 1.97
C THR A 17 -18.37 -7.67 2.58
N ASP A 18 -17.23 -7.83 1.91
CA ASP A 18 -16.11 -8.63 2.40
C ASP A 18 -15.08 -7.73 3.08
N SER A 19 -14.99 -7.87 4.40
CA SER A 19 -14.09 -7.07 5.23
C SER A 19 -12.62 -7.19 4.79
N ARG A 20 -12.17 -8.32 4.22
CA ARG A 20 -10.79 -8.52 3.76
C ARG A 20 -10.48 -7.70 2.50
N ILE A 21 -11.45 -7.60 1.60
CA ILE A 21 -11.35 -6.76 0.40
C ILE A 21 -11.38 -5.29 0.82
N ALA A 22 -12.22 -4.93 1.80
CA ALA A 22 -12.27 -3.59 2.38
C ALA A 22 -10.90 -3.13 2.92
N LEU A 23 -10.24 -3.97 3.74
CA LEU A 23 -8.88 -3.69 4.25
C LEU A 23 -7.86 -3.61 3.13
N GLY A 24 -8.01 -4.42 2.09
CA GLY A 24 -7.18 -4.31 0.90
C GLY A 24 -7.28 -2.92 0.26
N TYR A 25 -8.50 -2.41 0.04
CA TYR A 25 -8.73 -1.09 -0.57
C TYR A 25 -8.27 0.05 0.32
N MET A 26 -8.64 0.04 1.61
CA MET A 26 -8.19 1.05 2.57
C MET A 26 -6.66 1.03 2.73
N GLY A 27 -6.06 -0.16 2.82
CA GLY A 27 -4.61 -0.31 2.89
C GLY A 27 -3.92 0.21 1.63
N GLY A 28 -4.44 -0.09 0.44
CA GLY A 28 -3.95 0.45 -0.82
C GLY A 28 -4.00 1.98 -0.90
N PHE A 29 -5.10 2.57 -0.41
CA PHE A 29 -5.24 4.02 -0.30
C PHE A 29 -4.14 4.62 0.58
N VAL A 30 -4.01 4.15 1.83
CA VAL A 30 -3.04 4.68 2.80
C VAL A 30 -1.61 4.46 2.33
N ALA A 31 -1.33 3.28 1.76
CA ALA A 31 -0.04 2.96 1.17
C ALA A 31 0.38 3.95 0.08
N ARG A 32 -0.51 4.21 -0.90
CA ARG A 32 -0.20 5.11 -2.01
C ARG A 32 -0.07 6.55 -1.55
N ALA A 33 -0.92 7.00 -0.64
CA ALA A 33 -0.78 8.32 -0.03
C ALA A 33 0.56 8.46 0.72
N SER A 34 0.95 7.46 1.51
CA SER A 34 2.20 7.44 2.28
C SER A 34 3.44 7.55 1.38
N THR A 35 3.43 6.88 0.21
CA THR A 35 4.55 6.96 -0.77
C THR A 35 4.77 8.38 -1.29
N VAL A 36 3.67 9.13 -1.49
CA VAL A 36 3.68 10.51 -1.97
C VAL A 36 4.02 11.48 -0.83
N ALA A 37 3.55 11.22 0.39
CA ALA A 37 3.96 11.96 1.58
C ALA A 37 5.48 11.94 1.77
N ILE A 38 6.08 10.75 1.66
CA ILE A 38 7.54 10.59 1.81
C ILE A 38 8.30 11.20 0.63
N SER A 39 7.85 10.98 -0.61
CA SER A 39 8.61 11.43 -1.79
C SER A 39 8.42 12.91 -2.15
N LEU A 40 7.32 13.56 -1.74
CA LEU A 40 7.04 14.96 -2.06
C LEU A 40 7.04 15.85 -0.81
N PHE A 41 6.29 15.47 0.23
CA PHE A 41 6.09 16.36 1.37
C PHE A 41 7.28 16.41 2.32
N VAL A 42 8.06 15.32 2.47
CA VAL A 42 9.31 15.36 3.25
C VAL A 42 10.32 16.34 2.63
N PRO A 43 10.67 16.25 1.33
CA PRO A 43 11.53 17.26 0.69
C PRO A 43 10.97 18.68 0.79
N LEU A 44 9.65 18.85 0.59
CA LEU A 44 9.00 20.15 0.65
C LEU A 44 9.10 20.76 2.07
N TYR A 45 8.90 19.94 3.10
CA TYR A 45 9.06 20.33 4.50
C TYR A 45 10.49 20.78 4.81
N VAL A 46 11.48 19.97 4.41
CA VAL A 46 12.91 20.29 4.61
C VAL A 46 13.28 21.58 3.88
N ASN A 47 12.89 21.71 2.61
CA ASN A 47 13.19 22.91 1.82
C ASN A 47 12.60 24.17 2.44
N THR A 48 11.33 24.10 2.87
CA THR A 48 10.66 25.23 3.53
C THR A 48 11.32 25.59 4.86
N PHE A 49 11.80 24.60 5.62
CA PHE A 49 12.55 24.82 6.86
C PHE A 49 13.84 25.62 6.59
N PHE A 50 14.63 25.24 5.59
CA PHE A 50 15.88 25.92 5.25
C PHE A 50 15.66 27.36 4.78
N ILE A 51 14.63 27.59 3.96
CA ILE A 51 14.26 28.94 3.51
C ILE A 51 13.75 29.79 4.68
N SER A 52 12.89 29.25 5.55
CA SER A 52 12.29 30.01 6.65
C SER A 52 13.30 30.45 7.71
N ASN A 53 14.39 29.69 7.88
CA ASN A 53 15.48 30.03 8.81
C ASN A 53 16.60 30.85 8.15
N GLY A 54 16.46 31.21 6.86
CA GLY A 54 17.44 32.02 6.14
C GLY A 54 18.74 31.30 5.77
N PHE A 55 18.79 29.97 5.86
CA PHE A 55 19.97 29.17 5.45
C PHE A 55 20.14 29.12 3.92
N CYS A 56 19.09 29.45 3.17
CA CYS A 56 19.11 29.60 1.73
C CYS A 56 18.21 30.76 1.29
N GLN A 57 18.65 31.55 0.31
CA GLN A 57 17.81 32.55 -0.35
C GLN A 57 17.20 31.97 -1.64
N GLY A 58 16.15 31.17 -1.51
CA GLY A 58 15.38 30.75 -2.68
C GLY A 58 14.40 31.85 -3.09
N SER A 59 14.73 32.66 -4.10
CA SER A 59 13.74 33.56 -4.72
C SER A 59 12.72 32.73 -5.52
N PRO A 60 11.40 32.86 -5.30
CA PRO A 60 10.37 32.09 -6.02
C PRO A 60 10.32 32.33 -7.54
N ASN A 61 11.08 33.29 -8.07
CA ASN A 61 10.91 33.80 -9.44
C ASN A 61 12.17 33.73 -10.32
N ASP A 62 13.24 33.05 -9.87
CA ASP A 62 14.48 32.91 -10.66
C ASP A 62 14.72 31.45 -11.11
N PRO A 63 14.58 31.13 -12.41
CA PRO A 63 14.77 29.79 -12.96
C PRO A 63 16.26 29.49 -13.23
N SER A 64 17.16 30.04 -12.42
CA SER A 64 18.60 29.94 -12.65
C SER A 64 19.18 28.65 -12.03
N PRO A 65 20.09 27.94 -12.73
CA PRO A 65 20.74 26.70 -12.28
C PRO A 65 21.60 26.84 -11.00
N GLU A 66 21.66 28.03 -10.41
CA GLU A 66 22.35 28.34 -9.16
C GLU A 66 21.56 27.93 -7.91
N LEU A 67 20.23 27.74 -7.99
CA LEU A 67 19.40 27.26 -6.88
C LEU A 67 19.83 25.86 -6.37
N LYS A 68 20.39 25.03 -7.27
CA LYS A 68 20.97 23.72 -6.94
C LYS A 68 22.29 23.81 -6.17
N LYS A 69 23.02 24.94 -6.29
CA LYS A 69 24.24 25.23 -5.53
C LYS A 69 23.93 25.97 -4.23
N GLU A 70 23.01 26.94 -4.26
CA GLU A 70 22.65 27.75 -3.09
C GLU A 70 21.96 26.94 -1.98
N CYS A 71 21.15 25.93 -2.33
CA CYS A 71 20.46 25.10 -1.33
C CYS A 71 20.79 23.60 -1.44
N ARG A 72 22.05 23.31 -1.81
CA ARG A 72 22.55 21.91 -1.93
C ARG A 72 22.35 21.12 -0.64
N ALA A 73 22.53 21.74 0.51
CA ALA A 73 22.39 21.09 1.82
C ALA A 73 20.96 20.55 2.04
N ALA A 74 19.93 21.36 1.75
CA ALA A 74 18.53 20.95 1.88
C ALA A 74 18.19 19.79 0.94
N TYR A 75 18.70 19.82 -0.30
CA TYR A 75 18.50 18.73 -1.26
C TYR A 75 19.19 17.43 -0.84
N VAL A 76 20.43 17.50 -0.34
CA VAL A 76 21.18 16.33 0.16
C VAL A 76 20.48 15.72 1.38
N LEU A 77 20.01 16.55 2.31
CA LEU A 77 19.27 16.08 3.47
C LEU A 77 17.93 15.44 3.07
N SER A 78 17.15 16.11 2.22
CA SER A 78 15.86 15.59 1.74
C SER A 78 16.00 14.24 1.03
N SER A 79 17.01 14.12 0.16
CA SER A 79 17.29 12.87 -0.56
C SER A 79 17.79 11.77 0.38
N MET A 80 18.59 12.11 1.40
CA MET A 80 18.99 11.17 2.45
C MET A 80 17.78 10.65 3.24
N LEU A 81 16.91 11.53 3.75
CA LEU A 81 15.74 11.12 4.55
C LEU A 81 14.80 10.22 3.74
N THR A 82 14.43 10.68 2.54
CA THR A 82 13.54 9.93 1.64
C THR A 82 14.15 8.57 1.27
N GLY A 83 15.46 8.54 0.98
CA GLY A 83 16.18 7.30 0.66
C GLY A 83 16.23 6.32 1.84
N VAL A 84 16.46 6.80 3.06
CA VAL A 84 16.46 5.96 4.27
C VAL A 84 15.08 5.36 4.52
N ALA A 85 14.00 6.13 4.43
CA ALA A 85 12.64 5.59 4.55
C ALA A 85 12.39 4.46 3.57
N GLN A 86 12.71 4.68 2.28
CA GLN A 86 12.45 3.69 1.23
C GLN A 86 13.33 2.44 1.39
N LEU A 87 14.63 2.62 1.70
CA LEU A 87 15.57 1.52 1.90
C LEU A 87 15.16 0.65 3.08
N THR A 88 14.87 1.25 4.24
CA THR A 88 14.45 0.49 5.43
C THR A 88 13.11 -0.19 5.20
N GLY A 89 12.17 0.49 4.52
CA GLY A 89 10.91 -0.13 4.12
C GLY A 89 11.14 -1.40 3.27
N LEU A 90 11.97 -1.31 2.23
CA LEU A 90 12.27 -2.45 1.36
C LEU A 90 12.98 -3.58 2.11
N LEU A 91 13.89 -3.26 3.01
CA LEU A 91 14.57 -4.26 3.85
C LEU A 91 13.57 -4.99 4.76
N CYS A 92 12.53 -4.30 5.23
CA CYS A 92 11.47 -4.89 6.04
C CYS A 92 10.39 -5.62 5.23
N ALA A 93 10.34 -5.47 3.90
CA ALA A 93 9.29 -6.07 3.07
C ALA A 93 9.19 -7.61 3.21
N PRO A 94 10.31 -8.38 3.18
CA PRO A 94 10.26 -9.83 3.37
C PRO A 94 9.78 -10.21 4.76
N ALA A 95 10.16 -9.44 5.79
CA ALA A 95 9.74 -9.68 7.16
C ALA A 95 8.21 -9.53 7.29
N PHE A 96 7.62 -8.44 6.79
CA PHE A 96 6.16 -8.27 6.79
C PHE A 96 5.44 -9.29 5.90
N GLY A 97 6.03 -9.71 4.78
CA GLY A 97 5.48 -10.75 3.92
C GLY A 97 5.40 -12.11 4.62
N HIS A 98 6.50 -12.52 5.24
CA HIS A 98 6.57 -13.75 6.02
C HIS A 98 5.64 -13.70 7.24
N LEU A 99 5.62 -12.57 7.97
CA LEU A 99 4.75 -12.39 9.14
C LEU A 99 3.27 -12.40 8.76
N SER A 100 2.90 -11.77 7.63
CA SER A 100 1.52 -11.80 7.11
C SER A 100 1.08 -13.20 6.66
N GLY A 101 2.01 -14.07 6.25
CA GLY A 101 1.72 -15.45 5.88
C GLY A 101 1.54 -16.37 7.09
N HIS A 102 2.47 -16.29 8.06
CA HIS A 102 2.48 -17.19 9.22
C HIS A 102 1.52 -16.77 10.35
N TRP A 103 1.38 -15.48 10.63
CA TRP A 103 0.75 -14.99 11.88
C TRP A 103 -0.74 -14.63 11.71
N ARG A 104 -1.33 -14.96 10.56
CA ARG A 104 -2.77 -14.76 10.28
C ARG A 104 -3.65 -15.87 10.85
N LEU A 105 -3.07 -16.87 11.51
CA LEU A 105 -3.82 -17.92 12.22
C LEU A 105 -4.41 -17.42 13.55
N GLY A 106 -3.99 -16.24 14.03
CA GLY A 106 -4.55 -15.57 15.20
C GLY A 106 -5.77 -14.68 14.87
N ARG A 107 -6.56 -14.36 15.91
CA ARG A 107 -7.77 -13.51 15.86
C ARG A 107 -7.53 -12.05 15.40
N VAL A 108 -6.28 -11.59 15.29
CA VAL A 108 -5.91 -10.18 15.07
C VAL A 108 -4.91 -10.08 13.93
N ASN A 109 -5.09 -9.10 13.03
CA ASN A 109 -4.15 -8.77 11.96
C ASN A 109 -2.95 -7.96 12.51
N TYR A 110 -2.19 -8.58 13.41
CA TYR A 110 -1.00 -8.00 14.05
C TYR A 110 -0.05 -7.25 13.10
N PRO A 111 0.30 -7.75 11.90
CA PRO A 111 1.24 -7.02 11.04
C PRO A 111 0.66 -5.71 10.47
N VAL A 112 -0.65 -5.63 10.21
CA VAL A 112 -1.31 -4.39 9.78
C VAL A 112 -1.37 -3.40 10.93
N VAL A 113 -1.73 -3.87 12.13
CA VAL A 113 -1.79 -3.06 13.34
C VAL A 113 -0.41 -2.48 13.67
N ALA A 114 0.64 -3.32 13.65
CA ALA A 114 2.01 -2.86 13.91
C ALA A 114 2.46 -1.82 12.87
N ALA A 115 2.21 -2.07 11.57
CA ALA A 115 2.58 -1.14 10.51
C ALA A 115 1.87 0.22 10.69
N THR A 116 0.56 0.21 10.91
CA THR A 116 -0.22 1.45 11.08
C THR A 116 0.13 2.21 12.36
N VAL A 117 0.46 1.52 13.46
CA VAL A 117 0.97 2.17 14.69
C VAL A 117 2.30 2.87 14.42
N PHE A 118 3.25 2.21 13.77
CA PHE A 118 4.51 2.85 13.36
C PHE A 118 4.26 4.04 12.43
N GLY A 119 3.26 3.95 11.56
CA GLY A 119 2.82 5.05 10.70
C GLY A 119 2.32 6.24 11.49
N VAL A 120 1.35 6.03 12.39
CA VAL A 120 0.80 7.09 13.23
C VAL A 120 1.91 7.76 14.04
N VAL A 121 2.75 6.97 14.72
CA VAL A 121 3.85 7.52 15.52
C VAL A 121 4.83 8.29 14.65
N GLY A 122 5.26 7.73 13.51
CA GLY A 122 6.21 8.37 12.60
C GLY A 122 5.68 9.69 12.02
N TYR A 123 4.45 9.68 11.50
CA TYR A 123 3.82 10.85 10.88
C TYR A 123 3.43 11.95 11.89
N VAL A 124 3.13 11.60 13.15
CA VAL A 124 2.89 12.58 14.22
C VAL A 124 4.19 13.18 14.74
N MET A 125 5.22 12.35 14.94
CA MET A 125 6.49 12.81 15.49
C MET A 125 7.27 13.67 14.51
N PHE A 126 7.27 13.35 13.20
CA PHE A 126 8.05 14.07 12.19
C PHE A 126 7.88 15.60 12.18
N PRO A 127 6.66 16.17 12.15
CA PRO A 127 6.46 17.62 12.20
C PRO A 127 6.72 18.24 13.59
N GLN A 128 6.87 17.45 14.64
CA GLN A 128 7.15 17.93 16.00
C GLN A 128 8.65 18.10 16.27
N LEU A 129 9.54 17.55 15.41
CA LEU A 129 10.97 17.76 15.56
C LEU A 129 11.32 19.23 15.26
N ALA A 130 12.07 19.84 16.19
CA ALA A 130 12.52 21.22 16.09
C ALA A 130 13.42 21.47 14.86
N SER A 131 14.17 20.45 14.43
CA SER A 131 15.00 20.49 13.23
C SER A 131 14.86 19.16 12.45
N PRO A 132 14.76 19.19 11.12
CA PRO A 132 14.77 17.99 10.28
C PRO A 132 16.19 17.50 9.97
N GLU A 133 17.22 18.05 10.61
CA GLU A 133 18.62 17.69 10.37
C GLU A 133 19.03 16.45 11.17
N ALA A 134 19.71 15.50 10.50
CA ALA A 134 20.14 14.23 11.12
C ALA A 134 21.39 14.37 12.01
N ARG A 135 22.15 15.45 11.85
CA ARG A 135 23.31 15.80 12.68
C ARG A 135 23.24 17.27 13.01
N ASP A 136 23.69 17.62 14.20
CA ASP A 136 23.89 19.01 14.57
C ASP A 136 25.09 19.56 13.79
N VAL A 137 24.80 20.34 12.75
CA VAL A 137 25.80 21.05 11.97
C VAL A 137 25.59 22.53 12.24
N ASP A 138 26.63 23.22 12.72
CA ASP A 138 26.64 24.66 13.05
C ASP A 138 25.67 25.08 14.18
N GLY A 139 25.38 24.20 15.15
CA GLY A 139 24.52 24.52 16.31
C GLY A 139 23.03 24.66 15.97
N ARG A 140 22.60 24.11 14.83
CA ARG A 140 21.21 24.09 14.34
C ARG A 140 20.32 23.03 15.01
N GLY A 141 20.87 22.28 15.97
CA GLY A 141 20.12 21.39 16.85
C GLY A 141 19.65 20.10 16.19
N GLY A 142 20.34 19.63 15.15
CA GLY A 142 20.03 18.38 14.45
C GLY A 142 20.16 17.14 15.35
N SER A 143 19.19 16.23 15.27
CA SER A 143 19.19 14.98 16.06
C SER A 143 19.08 13.75 15.15
N PRO A 144 19.84 12.67 15.44
CA PRO A 144 19.69 11.41 14.71
C PRO A 144 18.30 10.79 14.89
N ALA A 145 17.48 11.29 15.83
CA ALA A 145 16.08 10.90 15.99
C ALA A 145 15.26 11.10 14.70
N VAL A 146 15.59 12.06 13.84
CA VAL A 146 14.90 12.25 12.55
C VAL A 146 15.01 10.98 11.70
N LEU A 147 16.18 10.33 11.68
CA LEU A 147 16.37 9.08 10.93
C LEU A 147 15.49 7.96 11.49
N LEU A 148 15.39 7.84 12.82
CA LEU A 148 14.50 6.87 13.46
C LEU A 148 13.04 7.12 13.04
N VAL A 149 12.57 8.35 13.13
CA VAL A 149 11.19 8.71 12.75
C VAL A 149 10.91 8.40 11.28
N VAL A 150 11.84 8.74 10.40
CA VAL A 150 11.73 8.49 8.96
C VAL A 150 11.80 6.99 8.64
N THR A 151 12.59 6.20 9.39
CA THR A 151 12.55 4.74 9.28
C THR A 151 11.19 4.16 9.69
N LEU A 152 10.55 4.68 10.74
CA LEU A 152 9.20 4.25 11.13
C LEU A 152 8.17 4.55 10.03
N MET A 153 8.24 5.72 9.39
CA MET A 153 7.38 6.07 8.26
C MET A 153 7.56 5.10 7.08
N GLY A 154 8.81 4.77 6.74
CA GLY A 154 9.14 3.81 5.68
C GLY A 154 8.66 2.38 5.97
N ILE A 155 8.88 1.91 7.21
CA ILE A 155 8.39 0.61 7.69
C ILE A 155 6.86 0.55 7.59
N SER A 156 6.16 1.59 8.03
CA SER A 156 4.71 1.68 7.92
C SER A 156 4.21 1.60 6.48
N GLN A 157 4.80 2.40 5.58
CA GLN A 157 4.42 2.44 4.17
C GLN A 157 4.47 1.05 3.53
N ILE A 158 5.61 0.36 3.67
CA ILE A 158 5.79 -0.97 3.06
C ILE A 158 4.98 -2.03 3.81
N GLY A 159 4.90 -1.96 5.14
CA GLY A 159 4.08 -2.87 5.94
C GLY A 159 2.60 -2.83 5.52
N VAL A 160 2.04 -1.64 5.32
CA VAL A 160 0.68 -1.48 4.82
C VAL A 160 0.53 -1.99 3.38
N ILE A 161 1.49 -1.74 2.48
CA ILE A 161 1.49 -2.28 1.11
C ILE A 161 1.44 -3.81 1.11
N VAL A 162 2.38 -4.46 1.81
CA VAL A 162 2.51 -5.93 1.78
C VAL A 162 1.29 -6.58 2.44
N CYS A 163 0.85 -6.08 3.59
CA CYS A 163 -0.27 -6.68 4.31
C CYS A 163 -1.61 -6.44 3.62
N SER A 164 -1.81 -5.29 2.96
CA SER A 164 -3.02 -4.99 2.18
C SER A 164 -3.12 -5.86 0.94
N LEU A 165 -2.03 -6.01 0.18
CA LEU A 165 -1.97 -6.93 -0.97
C LEU A 165 -2.19 -8.39 -0.53
N GLY A 166 -1.60 -8.81 0.60
CA GLY A 166 -1.84 -10.13 1.17
C GLY A 166 -3.30 -10.34 1.60
N SER A 167 -3.96 -9.33 2.16
CA SER A 167 -5.38 -9.40 2.55
C SER A 167 -6.29 -9.45 1.34
N LEU A 168 -6.02 -8.61 0.34
CA LEU A 168 -6.75 -8.57 -0.92
C LEU A 168 -6.62 -9.89 -1.69
N GLY A 169 -5.40 -10.44 -1.79
CA GLY A 169 -5.16 -11.72 -2.47
C GLY A 169 -5.97 -12.86 -1.86
N HIS A 170 -5.99 -12.95 -0.53
CA HIS A 170 -6.82 -13.94 0.17
C HIS A 170 -8.33 -13.70 0.00
N GLY A 171 -8.80 -12.45 0.06
CA GLY A 171 -10.22 -12.13 -0.19
C GLY A 171 -10.66 -12.52 -1.60
N VAL A 172 -9.81 -12.22 -2.59
CA VAL A 172 -10.06 -12.58 -4.00
C VAL A 172 -10.10 -14.09 -4.21
N ILE A 173 -9.23 -14.86 -3.52
CA ILE A 173 -9.26 -16.33 -3.56
C ILE A 173 -10.51 -16.85 -2.85
N ALA A 174 -10.86 -16.30 -1.68
CA ALA A 174 -12.02 -16.71 -0.89
C ALA A 174 -13.34 -16.48 -1.64
N VAL A 175 -13.46 -15.40 -2.42
CA VAL A 175 -14.61 -15.12 -3.31
C VAL A 175 -14.59 -15.99 -4.58
N ALA A 176 -13.43 -16.50 -5.00
CA ALA A 176 -13.33 -17.41 -6.14
C ALA A 176 -13.75 -18.85 -5.80
N LEU A 177 -13.58 -19.28 -4.54
CA LEU A 177 -13.90 -20.61 -4.03
C LEU A 177 -15.40 -20.93 -3.69
N PRO A 178 -16.34 -20.00 -3.42
CA PRO A 178 -17.67 -20.33 -2.89
C PRO A 178 -18.63 -20.94 -3.92
N ARG A 179 -18.24 -20.99 -5.21
CA ARG A 179 -19.09 -21.54 -6.29
C ARG A 179 -18.61 -22.86 -6.87
N ALA A 180 -17.44 -23.37 -6.46
CA ALA A 180 -16.95 -24.66 -6.92
C ALA A 180 -17.56 -25.86 -6.17
N VAL A 181 -18.23 -25.63 -5.03
CA VAL A 181 -18.76 -26.70 -4.15
C VAL A 181 -20.30 -26.73 -4.09
N ARG A 182 -21.00 -25.88 -4.86
CA ARG A 182 -22.48 -25.90 -4.92
C ARG A 182 -23.01 -26.45 -6.24
N HIS A 183 -22.55 -27.65 -6.59
CA HIS A 183 -23.37 -28.60 -7.34
C HIS A 183 -23.53 -29.82 -6.43
N GLU A 184 -24.75 -30.02 -5.95
CA GLU A 184 -25.12 -31.01 -4.94
C GLU A 184 -25.74 -32.26 -5.62
N PRO A 185 -26.27 -33.25 -4.87
CA PRO A 185 -25.70 -34.56 -4.59
C PRO A 185 -26.29 -35.70 -5.45
N SER A 186 -25.57 -36.82 -5.57
CA SER A 186 -26.16 -38.15 -5.82
C SER A 186 -25.17 -39.27 -5.49
N THR A 187 -25.45 -39.96 -4.38
CA THR A 187 -25.41 -41.44 -4.18
C THR A 187 -25.00 -42.25 -5.41
N THR A 188 -24.05 -43.20 -5.37
CA THR A 188 -24.00 -44.44 -4.57
C THR A 188 -22.59 -45.07 -4.52
N ALA A 189 -22.30 -45.81 -3.42
CA ALA A 189 -21.52 -47.06 -3.21
C ALA A 189 -20.67 -47.62 -4.39
N ASP A 190 -19.45 -48.16 -4.26
CA ASP A 190 -18.86 -49.09 -3.28
C ASP A 190 -17.29 -49.08 -3.37
N GLU A 191 -16.62 -49.42 -2.25
CA GLU A 191 -15.39 -50.24 -2.02
C GLU A 191 -14.18 -50.15 -3.02
N GLU A 192 -12.86 -50.10 -2.71
CA GLU A 192 -11.98 -50.70 -1.69
C GLU A 192 -10.63 -49.91 -1.56
N GLU A 193 -9.78 -50.40 -0.66
CA GLU A 193 -8.51 -49.95 -0.06
C GLU A 193 -7.32 -49.51 -0.96
N SER A 194 -6.43 -48.67 -0.41
CA SER A 194 -4.98 -48.95 -0.23
C SER A 194 -4.10 -47.68 -0.16
N SER A 195 -3.25 -47.64 0.85
CA SER A 195 -2.05 -46.82 1.06
C SER A 195 -1.10 -46.73 -0.16
N THR A 196 -0.31 -45.64 -0.27
CA THR A 196 1.18 -45.59 -0.24
C THR A 196 1.73 -44.28 -0.85
N GLU A 197 2.84 -43.81 -0.28
CA GLU A 197 3.67 -42.65 -0.62
C GLU A 197 4.24 -42.65 -2.06
N SER A 198 4.57 -41.45 -2.58
CA SER A 198 5.81 -41.09 -3.33
C SER A 198 5.59 -40.09 -4.48
N SER A 199 6.24 -38.93 -4.33
CA SER A 199 7.04 -38.20 -5.33
C SER A 199 6.78 -38.43 -6.83
N THR A 200 6.35 -37.40 -7.57
CA THR A 200 7.03 -36.98 -8.81
C THR A 200 6.67 -35.54 -9.19
N GLU A 201 7.68 -34.69 -9.28
CA GLU A 201 7.67 -33.36 -9.87
C GLU A 201 7.53 -33.46 -11.40
N SER A 202 6.66 -32.68 -12.02
CA SER A 202 6.65 -32.42 -13.47
C SER A 202 5.89 -31.13 -13.79
N GLN A 203 6.59 -30.00 -13.69
CA GLN A 203 6.52 -28.91 -14.70
C GLN A 203 7.64 -29.19 -15.75
N PRO A 204 7.74 -28.54 -16.92
CA PRO A 204 7.17 -27.23 -17.35
C PRO A 204 6.69 -27.19 -18.83
N LEU A 205 6.23 -26.03 -19.33
CA LEU A 205 6.71 -25.42 -20.59
C LEU A 205 6.00 -24.08 -20.89
N LEU A 206 6.75 -22.99 -20.73
CA LEU A 206 6.53 -21.74 -21.48
C LEU A 206 6.83 -21.96 -22.97
N PRO A 207 6.24 -21.18 -23.89
CA PRO A 207 6.90 -20.78 -25.13
C PRO A 207 7.69 -19.47 -24.91
N GLY A 208 9.00 -19.48 -25.19
CA GLY A 208 9.86 -18.28 -25.27
C GLY A 208 9.40 -17.32 -26.38
N MET A 209 9.40 -16.00 -26.19
CA MET A 209 10.51 -15.03 -26.02
C MET A 209 11.17 -14.60 -27.34
N SER A 210 10.88 -13.37 -27.78
CA SER A 210 11.89 -12.41 -28.28
C SER A 210 11.28 -10.99 -28.40
N THR A 211 11.75 -10.08 -27.53
CA THR A 211 12.29 -8.70 -27.80
C THR A 211 11.53 -7.82 -28.81
N ASP A 212 11.14 -6.55 -28.58
CA ASP A 212 11.60 -5.46 -27.70
C ASP A 212 10.48 -4.41 -27.57
N GLY A 213 10.54 -3.55 -26.56
CA GLY A 213 9.91 -2.22 -26.61
C GLY A 213 8.62 -2.01 -25.79
N GLU A 214 8.51 -0.79 -25.29
CA GLU A 214 7.53 -0.27 -24.34
C GLU A 214 6.04 -0.39 -24.72
N ALA A 215 5.22 -0.23 -23.68
CA ALA A 215 3.88 0.37 -23.69
C ALA A 215 2.68 -0.45 -24.18
N SER A 216 1.65 -0.40 -23.32
CA SER A 216 0.23 -0.32 -23.67
C SER A 216 -0.52 -1.59 -24.09
N ALA A 217 -1.74 -1.62 -23.54
CA ALA A 217 -2.90 -2.43 -23.87
C ALA A 217 -3.03 -2.90 -25.32
N ALA A 218 -3.47 -4.15 -25.51
CA ALA A 218 -4.65 -4.49 -26.30
C ALA A 218 -4.98 -5.98 -26.19
N ALA A 219 -6.26 -6.27 -26.03
CA ALA A 219 -6.84 -7.60 -26.07
C ALA A 219 -7.11 -8.03 -27.51
N THR A 220 -6.85 -9.30 -27.84
CA THR A 220 -7.45 -9.95 -29.01
C THR A 220 -8.10 -11.25 -28.57
N SER A 221 -9.37 -11.40 -28.93
CA SER A 221 -10.29 -12.45 -28.49
C SER A 221 -10.20 -13.67 -29.40
N GLY A 222 -10.28 -14.88 -28.82
CA GLY A 222 -10.47 -16.15 -29.54
C GLY A 222 -11.46 -17.03 -28.77
N SER A 223 -12.51 -17.47 -29.47
CA SER A 223 -13.72 -18.13 -28.99
C SER A 223 -13.56 -19.61 -28.61
N GLY A 224 -14.14 -20.03 -27.49
CA GLY A 224 -14.37 -21.42 -27.09
C GLY A 224 -15.40 -21.51 -25.97
N SER A 225 -16.59 -22.01 -26.28
CA SER A 225 -17.82 -21.99 -25.47
C SER A 225 -17.85 -23.11 -24.40
N GLY A 226 -18.58 -22.87 -23.30
CA GLY A 226 -18.98 -23.89 -22.30
C GLY A 226 -18.33 -23.71 -20.92
N SER A 227 -17.01 -23.87 -20.82
CA SER A 227 -16.24 -23.70 -19.56
C SER A 227 -15.56 -22.32 -19.46
N GLY A 228 -15.38 -21.65 -20.61
CA GLY A 228 -14.74 -20.34 -20.73
C GLY A 228 -15.53 -19.18 -20.13
N SER A 229 -16.87 -19.26 -20.02
CA SER A 229 -17.71 -18.17 -19.51
C SER A 229 -17.57 -17.97 -17.99
N ALA A 230 -17.58 -19.07 -17.22
CA ALA A 230 -17.36 -19.02 -15.78
C ALA A 230 -15.91 -18.67 -15.43
N SER A 231 -14.94 -19.17 -16.21
CA SER A 231 -13.53 -18.81 -16.06
C SER A 231 -13.30 -17.33 -16.39
N ALA A 232 -13.83 -16.83 -17.52
CA ALA A 232 -13.74 -15.43 -17.90
C ALA A 232 -14.47 -14.49 -16.94
N SER A 233 -15.61 -14.90 -16.39
CA SER A 233 -16.35 -14.15 -15.36
C SER A 233 -15.53 -14.04 -14.07
N ARG A 234 -14.90 -15.13 -13.61
CA ARG A 234 -14.01 -15.11 -12.44
C ARG A 234 -12.77 -14.26 -12.69
N VAL A 235 -12.11 -14.40 -13.84
CA VAL A 235 -10.93 -13.59 -14.20
C VAL A 235 -11.29 -12.09 -14.27
N ARG A 236 -12.45 -11.75 -14.84
CA ARG A 236 -12.93 -10.36 -14.89
C ARG A 236 -13.26 -9.79 -13.51
N LEU A 237 -13.84 -10.59 -12.61
CA LEU A 237 -14.10 -10.15 -11.23
C LEU A 237 -12.78 -9.91 -10.47
N LYS A 238 -11.79 -10.80 -10.62
CA LYS A 238 -10.44 -10.61 -10.03
C LYS A 238 -9.77 -9.36 -10.56
N GLY A 239 -9.81 -9.15 -11.88
CA GLY A 239 -9.26 -7.97 -12.54
C GLY A 239 -9.96 -6.68 -12.11
N SER A 240 -11.28 -6.72 -11.93
CA SER A 240 -12.08 -5.58 -11.46
C SER A 240 -11.75 -5.22 -10.00
N ILE A 241 -11.59 -6.21 -9.11
CA ILE A 241 -11.16 -5.99 -7.72
C ILE A 241 -9.76 -5.34 -7.66
N ALA A 242 -8.81 -5.83 -8.47
CA ALA A 242 -7.48 -5.23 -8.59
C ALA A 242 -7.56 -3.80 -9.18
N GLY A 243 -8.48 -3.56 -10.12
CA GLY A 243 -8.76 -2.25 -10.70
C GLY A 243 -9.26 -1.26 -9.65
N VAL A 244 -10.20 -1.66 -8.79
CA VAL A 244 -10.71 -0.81 -7.68
C VAL A 244 -9.62 -0.53 -6.65
N TYR A 245 -8.77 -1.50 -6.32
CA TYR A 245 -7.59 -1.27 -5.47
C TYR A 245 -6.68 -0.18 -6.04
N SER A 246 -6.40 -0.24 -7.35
CA SER A 246 -5.59 0.77 -8.05
C SER A 246 -6.29 2.14 -8.09
N LEU A 247 -7.59 2.17 -8.37
CA LEU A 247 -8.42 3.38 -8.37
C LEU A 247 -8.41 4.06 -7.00
N CYS A 248 -8.57 3.29 -5.92
CA CYS A 248 -8.51 3.78 -4.56
C CYS A 248 -7.13 4.40 -4.25
N GLY A 249 -6.06 3.73 -4.67
CA GLY A 249 -4.70 4.25 -4.59
C GLY A 249 -4.49 5.57 -5.37
N GLY A 250 -5.01 5.65 -6.60
CA GLY A 250 -4.96 6.87 -7.42
C GLY A 250 -5.74 8.03 -6.80
N ALA A 251 -6.93 7.75 -6.27
CA ALA A 251 -7.73 8.73 -5.53
C ALA A 251 -6.98 9.25 -4.30
N ALA A 252 -6.23 8.38 -3.61
CA ALA A 252 -5.39 8.77 -2.47
C ALA A 252 -4.28 9.76 -2.87
N ILE A 253 -3.62 9.52 -4.01
CA ILE A 253 -2.59 10.41 -4.55
C ILE A 253 -3.20 11.78 -4.89
N LEU A 254 -4.34 11.81 -5.58
CA LEU A 254 -5.02 13.06 -5.93
C LEU A 254 -5.47 13.82 -4.70
N LEU A 255 -6.11 13.13 -3.75
CA LEU A 255 -6.55 13.74 -2.50
C LEU A 255 -5.36 14.32 -1.74
N LEU A 256 -4.28 13.56 -1.59
CA LEU A 256 -3.14 14.03 -0.82
C LEU A 256 -2.41 15.19 -1.50
N THR A 257 -2.21 15.14 -2.81
CA THR A 257 -1.50 16.22 -3.53
C THR A 257 -2.32 17.50 -3.54
N LYS A 258 -3.64 17.42 -3.78
CA LYS A 258 -4.52 18.60 -3.73
C LYS A 258 -4.75 19.09 -2.30
N LEU A 259 -5.32 18.25 -1.44
CA LEU A 259 -5.70 18.66 -0.10
C LEU A 259 -4.47 18.87 0.78
N GLY A 260 -3.48 17.99 0.71
CA GLY A 260 -2.22 18.15 1.44
C GLY A 260 -1.43 19.38 0.97
N GLY A 261 -1.42 19.69 -0.33
CA GLY A 261 -0.81 20.94 -0.82
C GLY A 261 -1.49 22.18 -0.24
N VAL A 262 -2.81 22.27 -0.37
CA VAL A 262 -3.60 23.38 0.21
C VAL A 262 -3.41 23.48 1.72
N LEU A 263 -3.35 22.35 2.42
CA LEU A 263 -3.20 22.31 3.87
C LEU A 263 -1.79 22.74 4.31
N PHE A 264 -0.76 22.40 3.52
CA PHE A 264 0.61 22.86 3.73
C PHE A 264 0.71 24.39 3.63
N ASP A 265 0.06 24.97 2.61
CA ASP A 265 0.12 26.40 2.33
C ASP A 265 -0.73 27.24 3.28
N SER A 266 -1.89 26.74 3.71
CA SER A 266 -2.88 27.52 4.48
C SER A 266 -2.88 27.30 5.99
N VAL A 267 -2.57 26.09 6.48
CA VAL A 267 -2.74 25.73 7.90
C VAL A 267 -1.39 25.66 8.61
N SER A 268 -0.52 24.76 8.19
CA SER A 268 0.84 24.65 8.75
C SER A 268 1.72 23.76 7.89
N ARG A 269 3.04 24.00 7.98
CA ARG A 269 4.07 23.20 7.30
C ARG A 269 4.00 21.70 7.66
N GLY A 270 3.49 21.36 8.85
CA GLY A 270 3.35 19.98 9.33
C GLY A 270 2.03 19.29 8.94
N ALA A 271 1.06 20.03 8.41
CA ALA A 271 -0.31 19.53 8.25
C ALA A 271 -0.49 18.29 7.35
N PRO A 272 0.25 18.14 6.22
CA PRO A 272 0.17 16.93 5.39
C PRO A 272 0.58 15.65 6.13
N PHE A 273 1.49 15.76 7.10
CA PHE A 273 1.90 14.62 7.93
C PHE A 273 0.82 14.24 8.94
N TYR A 274 0.16 15.21 9.56
CA TYR A 274 -1.00 14.92 10.42
C TYR A 274 -2.16 14.29 9.63
N MET A 275 -2.38 14.71 8.38
CA MET A 275 -3.33 14.06 7.48
C MET A 275 -2.95 12.59 7.22
N MET A 276 -1.66 12.28 7.02
CA MET A 276 -1.18 10.89 6.94
C MET A 276 -1.38 10.12 8.24
N ALA A 277 -1.16 10.74 9.40
CA ALA A 277 -1.41 10.11 10.69
C ALA A 277 -2.90 9.74 10.84
N VAL A 278 -3.82 10.63 10.42
CA VAL A 278 -5.26 10.33 10.39
C VAL A 278 -5.56 9.16 9.47
N PHE A 279 -4.98 9.11 8.27
CA PHE A 279 -5.19 7.99 7.34
C PHE A 279 -4.71 6.65 7.91
N ASN A 280 -3.53 6.62 8.53
CA ASN A 280 -3.03 5.43 9.22
C ASN A 280 -3.91 5.08 10.43
N GLY A 281 -4.39 6.07 11.18
CA GLY A 281 -5.31 5.88 12.31
C GLY A 281 -6.67 5.30 11.88
N VAL A 282 -7.25 5.79 10.78
CA VAL A 282 -8.49 5.25 10.22
C VAL A 282 -8.30 3.80 9.79
N LEU A 283 -7.18 3.46 9.15
CA LEU A 283 -6.87 2.07 8.78
C LEU A 283 -6.65 1.18 10.02
N LEU A 284 -5.98 1.69 11.05
CA LEU A 284 -5.81 1.00 12.32
C LEU A 284 -7.16 0.70 12.98
N VAL A 285 -8.03 1.70 13.10
CA VAL A 285 -9.37 1.54 13.68
C VAL A 285 -10.18 0.55 12.86
N ALA A 286 -10.19 0.65 11.54
CA ALA A 286 -10.90 -0.29 10.67
C ALA A 286 -10.40 -1.74 10.86
N SER A 287 -9.08 -1.94 10.95
CA SER A 287 -8.49 -3.25 11.22
C SER A 287 -8.94 -3.80 12.57
N LEU A 288 -8.89 -2.99 13.62
CA LEU A 288 -9.30 -3.40 14.98
C LEU A 288 -10.80 -3.68 15.08
N CYS A 289 -11.64 -2.85 14.46
CA CYS A 289 -13.09 -3.07 14.41
C CYS A 289 -13.44 -4.39 13.73
N MET A 290 -12.71 -4.75 12.67
CA MET A 290 -12.91 -6.02 11.98
C MET A 290 -12.38 -7.23 12.75
N ASP A 291 -11.28 -7.07 13.47
CA ASP A 291 -10.74 -8.13 14.33
C ASP A 291 -11.70 -8.35 15.51
N ALA A 292 -12.26 -7.27 16.07
CA ALA A 292 -13.28 -7.33 17.12
C ALA A 292 -14.58 -7.99 16.62
N SER A 293 -15.10 -7.60 15.45
CA SER A 293 -16.34 -8.19 14.92
C SER A 293 -16.22 -9.68 14.66
N GLN A 294 -15.06 -10.14 14.20
CA GLN A 294 -14.76 -11.57 14.05
C GLN A 294 -14.65 -12.31 15.38
N ALA A 295 -14.16 -11.65 16.43
CA ALA A 295 -14.11 -12.22 17.77
C ALA A 295 -15.52 -12.36 18.37
N PHE A 296 -16.39 -11.36 18.19
CA PHE A 296 -17.77 -11.38 18.67
C PHE A 296 -18.66 -12.37 17.90
N ALA A 297 -18.48 -12.52 16.58
CA ALA A 297 -19.26 -13.46 15.77
C ALA A 297 -18.95 -14.95 16.07
N ARG A 298 -17.92 -15.24 16.87
CA ARG A 298 -17.51 -16.60 17.27
C ARG A 298 -17.79 -16.91 18.75
N MET A 299 -18.37 -15.96 19.49
CA MET A 299 -18.92 -16.17 20.84
C MET A 299 -20.42 -16.42 20.73
#